data_AF-X1J5M7-F1
#
_entry.id   AF-X1J5M7-F1
#
_cell.length_a   1.000
_cell.length_b   1.000
_cell.length_c   1.000
_cell.angle_alpha   90.00
_cell.angle_beta   90.00
_cell.angle_gamma   90.00
#
_symmetry.space_group_name_H-M   'P 1'
#
loop_
_entity.id
_entity.type
_entity.pdbx_description
1 polymer ?
#
loop_
_entity_poly.entity_id
_entity_poly.type
_entity_poly.pdbx_seq_one_letter_code
_entity_poly.pdbx_strand_id
1 'polypeptide(L)'
;QALAVEIAPFLERHDFNREYSLFDMYRIYRGIEKRAGLSHVYGAGWHSPRRTLDTILVQWDYIRCKIFLRWKLTGDMALAYVTLDPLKVDREVFQVHPFLTFWRD
;
A
#
# COMPACT_ATOMS: atom_id res chain seq x y z
N GLN A 1 -7.50 1.22 16.80
CA GLN A 1 -6.60 2.17 16.11
C GLN A 1 -6.42 1.70 14.67
N ALA A 2 -6.72 2.55 13.68
CA ALA A 2 -6.86 2.17 12.26
C ALA A 2 -5.65 2.53 11.38
N LEU A 3 -4.63 3.18 11.95
CA LEU A 3 -3.43 3.64 11.24
C LEU A 3 -2.18 3.08 11.92
N ALA A 4 -1.20 2.69 11.12
CA ALA A 4 0.12 2.33 11.64
C ALA A 4 0.80 3.59 12.20
N VAL A 5 1.41 3.46 13.38
CA VAL A 5 1.99 4.59 14.12
C VAL A 5 3.15 5.24 13.37
N GLU A 6 3.88 4.46 12.59
CA GLU A 6 5.04 4.89 11.81
C GLU A 6 4.66 5.90 10.72
N ILE A 7 3.47 5.77 10.11
CA ILE A 7 3.04 6.66 9.03
C ILE A 7 2.24 7.87 9.53
N ALA A 8 1.75 7.84 10.76
CA ALA A 8 0.86 8.87 11.31
C ALA A 8 1.43 10.30 11.17
N PRO A 9 2.71 10.58 11.50
CA PRO A 9 3.27 11.93 11.39
C PRO A 9 3.32 12.46 9.94
N PHE A 10 3.34 11.58 8.94
CA PHE A 10 3.34 11.96 7.53
C PHE A 10 1.92 12.28 7.05
N LEU A 11 0.92 11.55 7.54
CA LEU A 11 -0.48 11.79 7.21
C LEU A 11 -1.02 13.05 7.87
N GLU A 12 -0.62 13.34 9.12
CA GLU A 12 -1.02 14.55 9.84
C GLU A 12 -0.55 15.84 9.15
N ARG A 13 0.58 15.77 8.44
CA ARG A 13 1.13 16.90 7.67
C ARG A 13 0.61 16.94 6.22
N HIS A 14 -0.15 15.94 5.80
CA HIS A 14 -0.67 15.87 4.43
C HIS A 14 -1.97 16.66 4.30
N ASP A 15 -2.05 17.50 3.28
CA ASP A 15 -3.29 18.19 2.91
C ASP A 15 -4.15 17.30 2.01
N PHE A 16 -5.16 16.64 2.59
CA PHE A 16 -6.09 15.77 1.87
C PHE A 16 -7.08 16.52 0.96
N ASN A 17 -7.15 17.85 1.03
CA ASN A 17 -7.96 18.66 0.10
C ASN A 17 -7.20 19.01 -1.18
N ARG A 18 -5.88 18.76 -1.21
CA ARG A 18 -5.07 18.98 -2.39
C ARG A 18 -5.27 17.84 -3.38
N GLU A 19 -5.75 18.19 -4.56
CA GLU A 19 -5.82 17.24 -5.68
C GLU A 19 -4.45 17.05 -6.33
N TYR A 20 -4.17 15.80 -6.74
CA TYR A 20 -2.99 15.43 -7.52
C TYR A 20 -3.42 14.83 -8.83
N SER A 21 -2.96 15.41 -9.94
CA SER A 21 -3.17 14.82 -11.26
C SER A 21 -2.34 13.55 -11.43
N LEU A 22 -2.70 12.70 -12.41
CA LEU A 22 -1.87 11.55 -12.80
C LEU A 22 -0.45 11.97 -13.19
N PHE A 23 -0.31 13.15 -13.81
CA PHE A 23 0.99 13.71 -14.16
C PHE A 23 1.80 14.10 -12.92
N ASP A 24 1.17 14.67 -11.89
CA ASP A 24 1.85 14.97 -10.63
C ASP A 24 2.34 13.70 -9.94
N MET A 25 1.51 12.66 -9.88
CA MET A 25 1.89 11.38 -9.30
C MET A 25 3.08 10.75 -10.03
N TYR A 26 3.07 10.81 -11.37
CA TYR A 26 4.21 10.36 -12.18
C TYR A 26 5.48 11.18 -11.89
N ARG A 27 5.38 12.51 -11.85
CA ARG A 27 6.52 13.40 -11.56
C ARG A 27 7.09 13.17 -10.16
N ILE A 28 6.24 12.99 -9.16
CA ILE A 28 6.66 12.64 -7.79
C ILE A 28 7.45 11.34 -7.79
N TYR A 29 6.92 10.29 -8.43
CA TYR A 29 7.58 8.99 -8.52
C TYR A 29 8.94 9.07 -9.24
N ARG A 30 9.02 9.77 -10.38
CA ARG A 30 10.30 10.02 -11.08
C ARG A 30 11.30 10.79 -10.21
N GLY A 31 10.81 11.72 -9.39
CA GLY A 31 11.61 12.46 -8.43
C GLY A 31 12.17 11.57 -7.31
N ILE A 32 11.40 10.57 -6.85
CA ILE A 32 11.84 9.57 -5.88
C ILE A 32 12.92 8.67 -6.51
N GLU A 33 12.68 8.11 -7.70
CA GLU A 33 13.66 7.27 -8.41
C GLU A 33 15.00 8.01 -8.58
N LYS A 34 14.95 9.26 -9.05
CA LYS A 34 16.16 10.08 -9.23
C LYS A 34 16.93 10.28 -7.91
N ARG A 35 16.23 10.58 -6.81
CA ARG A 35 16.86 10.77 -5.49
C ARG A 35 17.41 9.46 -4.91
N ALA A 36 16.78 8.34 -5.24
CA ALA A 36 17.27 7.01 -4.88
C ALA A 36 18.43 6.53 -5.79
N GLY A 37 18.85 7.32 -6.78
CA GLY A 37 19.91 6.92 -7.72
C GLY A 37 19.48 5.82 -8.70
N LEU A 38 18.18 5.64 -8.91
CA LEU A 38 17.63 4.59 -9.76
C LEU A 38 17.42 5.08 -11.20
N SER A 39 17.81 4.25 -12.16
CA SER A 39 17.41 4.42 -13.55
C SER A 39 15.93 4.09 -13.72
N HIS A 40 15.21 4.95 -14.43
CA HIS A 40 13.78 4.72 -14.67
C HIS A 40 13.56 3.50 -15.57
N VAL A 41 12.65 2.63 -15.14
CA VAL A 41 12.23 1.45 -15.90
C VAL A 41 10.92 1.75 -16.62
N TYR A 42 10.87 1.52 -17.94
CA TYR A 42 9.65 1.71 -18.71
C TYR A 42 8.50 0.86 -18.15
N GLY A 43 7.35 1.49 -17.92
CA GLY A 43 6.18 0.84 -17.31
C GLY A 43 6.17 0.84 -15.78
N ALA A 44 7.24 1.27 -15.11
CA ALA A 44 7.23 1.53 -13.68
C ALA A 44 6.58 2.89 -13.37
N GLY A 45 5.86 2.98 -12.25
CA GLY A 45 5.19 4.20 -11.85
C GLY A 45 4.78 4.19 -10.39
N TRP A 46 3.97 5.16 -9.99
CA TRP A 46 3.50 5.31 -8.60
C TRP A 46 2.66 4.11 -8.09
N HIS A 47 2.15 3.25 -8.99
CA HIS A 47 1.55 1.97 -8.61
C HIS A 47 2.56 0.87 -8.25
N SER A 48 3.84 0.99 -8.65
CA SER A 48 4.86 -0.02 -8.42
C SER A 48 5.02 -0.38 -6.94
N PRO A 49 5.13 0.56 -5.98
CA PRO A 49 5.22 0.22 -4.57
C PRO A 49 4.02 -0.60 -4.06
N ARG A 50 2.79 -0.25 -4.49
CA ARG A 50 1.58 -0.99 -4.15
C ARG A 50 1.60 -2.40 -4.75
N ARG A 51 2.06 -2.55 -6.00
CA ARG A 51 2.18 -3.85 -6.66
C ARG A 51 3.20 -4.74 -5.96
N THR A 52 4.34 -4.19 -5.57
CA THR A 52 5.34 -4.92 -4.79
C THR A 52 4.77 -5.37 -3.44
N LEU A 53 4.04 -4.48 -2.76
CA LEU A 53 3.37 -4.82 -1.50
C LEU A 53 2.34 -5.95 -1.69
N ASP A 54 1.49 -5.86 -2.72
CA ASP A 54 0.56 -6.94 -3.08
C ASP A 54 1.33 -8.24 -3.28
N THR A 55 2.30 -8.28 -4.21
CA THR A 55 3.11 -9.47 -4.52
C THR A 55 3.70 -10.15 -3.29
N ILE A 56 4.22 -9.40 -2.32
CA ILE A 56 4.78 -9.96 -1.09
C ILE A 56 3.66 -10.48 -0.18
N LEU A 57 2.63 -9.69 0.08
CA LEU A 57 1.57 -10.05 1.02
C LEU A 57 0.68 -11.20 0.52
N VAL A 58 0.51 -11.39 -0.80
CA VAL A 58 -0.25 -12.56 -1.30
C VAL A 58 0.45 -13.89 -0.99
N GLN A 59 1.78 -13.90 -0.89
CA GLN A 59 2.53 -15.11 -0.51
C GLN A 59 2.36 -15.45 0.98
N TRP A 60 2.09 -14.44 1.81
CA TRP A 60 1.81 -14.63 3.23
C TRP A 60 0.36 -15.08 3.46
N ASP A 61 -0.62 -14.34 2.94
CA ASP A 61 -2.04 -14.69 3.02
C ASP A 61 -2.83 -13.94 1.94
N TYR A 62 -3.37 -14.68 0.97
CA TYR A 62 -4.15 -14.13 -0.13
C TYR A 62 -5.37 -13.33 0.34
N ILE A 63 -6.20 -13.89 1.22
CA ILE A 63 -7.47 -13.30 1.62
C ILE A 63 -7.21 -12.02 2.41
N ARG A 64 -6.33 -12.09 3.41
CA ARG A 64 -5.97 -10.94 4.24
C ARG A 64 -5.30 -9.84 3.43
N CYS A 65 -4.41 -10.19 2.50
CA CYS A 65 -3.82 -9.23 1.57
C CYS A 65 -4.90 -8.45 0.78
N LYS A 66 -5.87 -9.15 0.20
CA LYS A 66 -6.93 -8.49 -0.59
C LYS A 66 -7.85 -7.62 0.28
N ILE A 67 -8.17 -8.05 1.50
CA ILE A 67 -8.94 -7.22 2.44
C ILE A 67 -8.14 -5.98 2.86
N PHE A 68 -6.86 -6.14 3.21
CA PHE A 68 -5.97 -5.03 3.56
C PHE A 68 -5.87 -4.01 2.42
N LEU A 69 -5.68 -4.47 1.19
CA LEU A 69 -5.62 -3.63 0.00
C LEU A 69 -6.99 -3.09 -0.45
N ARG A 70 -8.09 -3.42 0.25
CA ARG A 70 -9.47 -3.05 -0.09
C ARG A 70 -9.92 -3.52 -1.48
N TRP A 71 -9.43 -4.69 -1.90
CA TRP A 71 -9.87 -5.34 -3.12
C TRP A 71 -11.16 -6.12 -2.88
N LYS A 72 -12.04 -6.14 -3.88
CA LYS A 72 -13.18 -7.05 -3.86
C LYS A 72 -12.66 -8.49 -3.96
N LEU A 73 -13.13 -9.36 -3.06
CA LEU A 73 -12.87 -10.78 -3.16
C LEU A 73 -13.78 -11.34 -4.25
N THR A 74 -13.21 -11.72 -5.39
CA THR A 74 -13.95 -12.20 -6.57
C THR A 74 -13.30 -13.46 -7.11
N GLY A 75 -14.08 -14.33 -7.77
CA GLY A 75 -13.57 -15.49 -8.50
C GLY A 75 -13.95 -16.85 -7.91
N ASP A 76 -14.30 -16.90 -6.63
CA ASP A 76 -14.82 -18.09 -5.95
C ASP A 76 -16.04 -17.70 -5.09
N MET A 77 -17.13 -18.47 -5.20
CA MET A 77 -18.34 -18.26 -4.40
C MET A 77 -18.06 -18.35 -2.90
N ALA A 78 -17.10 -19.17 -2.47
CA ALA A 78 -16.72 -19.27 -1.05
C ALA A 78 -16.17 -17.95 -0.51
N LEU A 79 -15.48 -17.17 -1.35
CA LEU A 79 -14.91 -15.88 -0.95
C LEU A 79 -15.97 -14.82 -0.64
N ALA A 80 -17.17 -14.94 -1.22
CA ALA A 80 -18.28 -14.03 -0.93
C ALA A 80 -18.79 -14.14 0.52
N TYR A 81 -18.52 -15.26 1.19
CA TYR A 81 -18.93 -15.50 2.58
C TYR A 81 -17.84 -15.14 3.60
N VAL A 82 -16.66 -14.71 3.15
CA VAL A 82 -15.59 -14.29 4.05
C VAL A 82 -15.99 -13.00 4.75
N THR A 83 -16.12 -13.07 6.08
CA THR A 83 -16.54 -11.96 6.96
C THR A 83 -15.46 -11.61 7.98
N LEU A 84 -14.24 -11.33 7.49
CA LEU A 84 -13.18 -10.85 8.37
C LEU A 84 -13.34 -9.35 8.64
N ASP A 85 -13.14 -8.94 9.90
CA ASP A 85 -13.05 -7.53 10.29
C ASP A 85 -11.81 -6.88 9.62
N PRO A 86 -11.98 -5.92 8.69
CA PRO A 86 -10.87 -5.27 8.02
C PRO A 86 -9.89 -4.60 9.00
N LEU A 87 -10.37 -4.07 10.13
CA LEU A 87 -9.49 -3.42 11.11
C LEU A 87 -8.63 -4.44 11.87
N LYS A 88 -9.13 -5.66 12.08
CA LYS A 88 -8.33 -6.75 12.62
C LYS A 88 -7.28 -7.21 11.61
N VAL A 89 -7.67 -7.35 10.34
CA VAL A 89 -6.74 -7.69 9.26
C VAL A 89 -5.63 -6.66 9.13
N ASP A 90 -5.95 -5.36 9.17
CA ASP A 90 -4.94 -4.29 9.12
C ASP A 90 -3.91 -4.43 10.24
N ARG A 91 -4.35 -4.70 11.48
CA ARG A 91 -3.44 -4.91 12.63
C ARG A 91 -2.53 -6.11 12.43
N GLU A 92 -3.05 -7.21 11.90
CA GLU A 92 -2.26 -8.42 11.60
C GLU A 92 -1.23 -8.14 10.50
N VAL A 93 -1.63 -7.46 9.42
CA VAL A 93 -0.73 -7.08 8.33
C VAL A 93 0.37 -6.14 8.81
N PHE A 94 0.09 -5.17 9.68
CA PHE A 94 1.12 -4.26 10.20
C PHE A 94 2.25 -4.99 10.95
N GLN A 95 1.99 -6.14 11.57
CA GLN A 95 3.03 -6.93 12.25
C GLN A 95 4.02 -7.57 11.27
N VAL A 96 3.60 -7.82 10.03
CA VAL A 96 4.41 -8.49 8.99
C VAL A 96 4.71 -7.56 7.80
N HIS A 97 4.35 -6.28 7.88
CA HIS A 97 4.39 -5.36 6.75
C HIS A 97 5.85 -5.07 6.35
N PRO A 98 6.28 -5.41 5.11
CA PRO A 98 7.69 -5.46 4.74
C PRO A 98 8.38 -4.09 4.68
N PHE A 99 7.59 -3.02 4.59
CA PHE A 99 8.11 -1.66 4.40
C PHE A 99 7.76 -0.69 5.53
N LEU A 100 7.05 -1.14 6.56
CA LEU A 100 6.51 -0.21 7.57
C LEU A 100 7.63 0.38 8.43
N THR A 101 8.68 -0.41 8.67
CA THR A 101 9.86 0.00 9.43
C THR A 101 10.65 1.12 8.76
N PHE A 102 10.54 1.30 7.44
CA PHE A 102 11.23 2.39 6.71
C PHE A 102 10.69 3.78 7.02
N TRP A 103 9.58 3.89 7.76
CA TRP A 103 8.96 5.15 8.15
C TRP A 103 9.32 5.58 9.59
N ARG A 104 10.21 4.85 10.26
CA ARG A 104 10.62 5.13 11.66
C ARG A 104 11.72 6.19 11.77
N ASP A 105 12.26 6.62 10.64
CA ASP A 105 13.31 7.65 10.51
C ASP A 105 12.73 9.02 10.12
#